data_AF-A0A381C6X9-F1
#
_entry.id   AF-A0A381C6X9-F1
#
_cell.length_a   1.000
_cell.length_b   1.000
_cell.length_c   1.000
_cell.angle_alpha   90.00
_cell.angle_beta   90.00
_cell.angle_gamma   90.00
#
_symmetry.space_group_name_H-M   'P 1'
#
loop_
_entity.id
_entity.type
_entity.pdbx_description
1 polymer ?
#
loop_
_entity_poly.entity_id
_entity_poly.type
_entity_poly.pdbx_seq_one_letter_code
_entity_poly.pdbx_strand_id
1 'polypeptide(L)'
;MSVENELPTLLSVPSPYSAELVNALLPFAVVKTYPPRRKISIASQDAPLCYLIAKGKFELHRKEDDIVMVYGKTPSVFGLGNFTSMNFGTYLKTVSACEIGIMTTSDALEQIEKHDLWKTLAQHLLVVTTKLYTFGQQISAPRTYDIIRAQILEYICEDEDLRNNTTIESYIRSKSNLSRSGIMKILLSLRTGGHIELDRGKLLKINSLPKKY
;
A
#
# COMPACT_ATOMS: atom_id res chain seq x y z
N MET A 1 20.09 -9.40 16.56
CA MET A 1 18.65 -9.50 16.25
C MET A 1 18.49 -9.23 14.77
N SER A 2 18.09 -10.25 14.00
CA SER A 2 17.94 -10.18 12.54
C SER A 2 16.84 -9.20 12.14
N VAL A 3 17.04 -8.50 11.02
CA VAL A 3 16.16 -7.47 10.45
C VAL A 3 14.75 -8.02 10.13
N GLU A 4 14.62 -9.34 9.97
CA GLU A 4 13.38 -10.04 9.65
C GLU A 4 12.27 -9.91 10.71
N ASN A 5 12.62 -9.78 12.00
CA ASN A 5 11.63 -9.64 13.08
C ASN A 5 11.13 -8.20 13.31
N GLU A 6 11.60 -7.23 12.51
CA GLU A 6 11.16 -5.81 12.56
C GLU A 6 10.49 -5.35 11.26
N LEU A 7 10.15 -6.27 10.35
CA LEU A 7 9.43 -5.91 9.13
C LEU A 7 8.05 -5.36 9.52
N PRO A 8 7.73 -4.10 9.17
CA PRO A 8 6.44 -3.54 9.52
C PRO A 8 5.34 -4.31 8.79
N THR A 9 4.16 -4.42 9.40
CA THR A 9 2.97 -4.87 8.69
C THR A 9 2.63 -3.83 7.62
N LEU A 10 3.16 -4.02 6.41
CA LEU A 10 3.10 -3.02 5.34
C LEU A 10 1.68 -2.88 4.77
N LEU A 11 1.31 -1.65 4.43
CA LEU A 11 0.07 -1.36 3.70
C LEU A 11 0.09 -1.96 2.28
N SER A 12 1.26 -2.10 1.66
CA SER A 12 1.43 -2.65 0.30
C SER A 12 1.25 -4.16 0.20
N VAL A 13 1.44 -4.89 1.30
CA VAL A 13 1.19 -6.34 1.35
C VAL A 13 -0.31 -6.56 1.48
N PRO A 14 -0.96 -7.36 0.62
CA PRO A 14 -2.39 -7.66 0.76
C PRO A 14 -2.67 -8.40 2.08
N SER A 15 -3.92 -8.35 2.54
CA SER A 15 -4.35 -9.25 3.62
C SER A 15 -4.33 -10.69 3.11
N PRO A 16 -3.97 -11.70 3.94
CA PRO A 16 -4.07 -13.11 3.54
C PRO A 16 -5.49 -13.50 3.07
N TYR A 17 -6.49 -12.81 3.61
CA TYR A 17 -7.91 -13.02 3.31
C TYR A 17 -8.39 -12.27 2.05
N SER A 18 -7.56 -11.39 1.47
CA SER A 18 -7.94 -10.62 0.27
C SER A 18 -8.26 -11.53 -0.92
N ALA A 19 -7.49 -12.60 -1.11
CA ALA A 19 -7.67 -13.50 -2.25
C ALA A 19 -9.03 -14.23 -2.19
N GLU A 20 -9.39 -14.74 -1.02
CA GLU A 20 -10.67 -15.42 -0.80
C GLU A 20 -11.86 -14.48 -1.04
N LEU A 21 -11.80 -13.27 -0.46
CA LEU A 21 -12.84 -12.25 -0.67
C LEU A 21 -12.97 -11.85 -2.14
N VAL A 22 -11.85 -11.62 -2.84
CA VAL A 22 -11.88 -11.29 -4.26
C VAL A 22 -12.48 -12.43 -5.06
N ASN A 23 -12.03 -13.68 -4.87
CA ASN A 23 -12.53 -14.83 -5.62
C ASN A 23 -14.02 -15.07 -5.40
N ALA A 24 -14.51 -14.89 -4.18
CA ALA A 24 -15.92 -15.08 -3.87
C ALA A 24 -16.82 -13.96 -4.41
N LEU A 25 -16.35 -12.72 -4.41
CA LEU A 25 -17.16 -11.55 -4.78
C LEU A 25 -17.09 -11.21 -6.28
N LEU A 26 -15.96 -11.51 -6.93
CA LEU A 26 -15.71 -11.13 -8.33
C LEU A 26 -16.80 -11.61 -9.31
N PRO A 27 -17.39 -12.82 -9.19
CA PRO A 27 -18.47 -13.28 -10.07
C PRO A 27 -19.74 -12.41 -10.04
N PHE A 28 -19.94 -11.65 -8.96
CA PHE A 28 -21.11 -10.79 -8.76
C PHE A 28 -20.85 -9.32 -9.09
N ALA A 29 -19.60 -8.98 -9.45
CA ALA A 29 -19.19 -7.62 -9.73
C ALA A 29 -19.16 -7.32 -11.25
N VAL A 30 -19.27 -6.03 -11.60
CA VAL A 30 -19.04 -5.58 -12.97
C VAL A 30 -17.52 -5.54 -13.21
N VAL A 31 -17.00 -6.55 -13.90
CA VAL A 31 -15.57 -6.66 -14.18
C VAL A 31 -15.19 -5.87 -15.42
N LYS A 32 -14.16 -5.03 -15.29
CA LYS A 32 -13.57 -4.27 -16.39
C LYS A 32 -12.05 -4.43 -16.41
N THR A 33 -11.50 -4.45 -17.61
CA THR A 33 -10.05 -4.37 -17.81
C THR A 33 -9.65 -2.93 -18.05
N TYR A 34 -8.71 -2.43 -17.25
CA TYR A 34 -8.17 -1.09 -17.36
C TYR A 34 -6.73 -1.14 -17.88
N PRO A 35 -6.39 -0.39 -18.96
CA PRO A 35 -5.02 -0.31 -19.42
C PRO A 35 -4.13 0.44 -18.42
N PRO A 36 -2.80 0.36 -18.55
CA PRO A 36 -1.86 1.15 -17.75
C PRO A 36 -2.15 2.66 -17.77
N ARG A 37 -1.76 3.35 -16.70
CA ARG A 37 -1.83 4.82 -16.53
C ARG A 37 -3.25 5.39 -16.46
N ARG A 38 -4.25 4.58 -16.13
CA ARG A 38 -5.63 5.05 -15.88
C ARG A 38 -5.80 5.42 -14.42
N LYS A 39 -6.39 6.60 -14.18
CA LYS A 39 -6.85 7.05 -12.86
C LYS A 39 -8.31 6.64 -12.69
N ILE A 40 -8.60 5.92 -11.62
CA ILE A 40 -9.93 5.44 -11.24
C ILE A 40 -10.23 6.04 -9.87
N SER A 41 -11.21 6.94 -9.82
CA SER A 41 -11.60 7.57 -8.56
C SER A 41 -12.23 6.55 -7.63
N ILE A 42 -11.74 6.43 -6.40
CA ILE A 42 -12.34 5.58 -5.36
C ILE A 42 -13.34 6.44 -4.59
N ALA A 43 -14.37 6.88 -5.30
CA ALA A 43 -15.49 7.63 -4.74
C ALA A 43 -16.66 7.49 -5.69
N SER A 44 -17.85 7.29 -5.14
CA SER A 44 -19.11 7.35 -5.87
C SER A 44 -20.00 8.36 -5.16
N GLN A 45 -20.68 9.21 -5.94
CA GLN A 45 -21.57 10.23 -5.41
C GLN A 45 -22.90 9.63 -4.93
N ASP A 46 -23.29 8.47 -5.48
CA ASP A 46 -24.62 7.90 -5.29
C ASP A 46 -24.66 6.79 -4.23
N ALA A 47 -23.62 5.95 -4.15
CA ALA A 47 -23.55 4.84 -3.19
C ALA A 47 -22.10 4.39 -2.94
N PRO A 48 -21.73 3.93 -1.72
CA PRO A 48 -20.43 3.32 -1.46
C PRO A 48 -20.16 2.13 -2.39
N LEU A 49 -18.96 2.12 -2.99
CA LEU A 49 -18.51 1.05 -3.87
C LEU A 49 -17.35 0.28 -3.24
N CYS A 50 -17.27 -1.00 -3.57
CA CYS A 50 -16.08 -1.81 -3.36
C CYS A 50 -15.39 -2.12 -4.69
N TYR A 51 -14.07 -2.30 -4.62
CA TYR A 51 -13.19 -2.54 -5.76
C TYR A 51 -12.42 -3.83 -5.53
N LEU A 52 -12.59 -4.78 -6.44
CA LEU A 52 -12.00 -6.12 -6.40
C LEU A 52 -10.92 -6.20 -7.48
N ILE A 53 -9.66 -6.03 -7.10
CA ILE A 53 -8.55 -6.03 -8.05
C ILE A 53 -7.99 -7.44 -8.12
N ALA A 54 -8.41 -8.16 -9.16
CA ALA A 54 -8.04 -9.56 -9.36
C ALA A 54 -6.61 -9.70 -9.89
N LYS A 55 -6.20 -8.83 -10.83
CA LYS A 55 -4.88 -8.89 -11.50
C LYS A 55 -4.34 -7.50 -11.80
N GLY A 56 -3.02 -7.43 -11.97
CA GLY A 56 -2.29 -6.23 -12.37
C GLY A 56 -1.48 -5.61 -11.23
N LYS A 57 -0.79 -4.51 -11.55
CA LYS A 57 -0.05 -3.66 -10.61
C LYS A 57 -0.70 -2.28 -10.59
N PHE A 58 -0.88 -1.70 -9.42
CA PHE A 58 -1.51 -0.40 -9.25
C PHE A 58 -0.89 0.41 -8.11
N GLU A 59 -1.17 1.70 -8.11
CA GLU A 59 -0.82 2.62 -7.04
C GLU A 59 -2.11 3.20 -6.45
N LEU A 60 -2.19 3.29 -5.13
CA LEU A 60 -3.21 4.06 -4.44
C LEU A 60 -2.64 5.43 -4.12
N HIS A 61 -3.30 6.48 -4.59
CA HIS A 61 -2.86 7.87 -4.45
C HIS A 61 -3.80 8.65 -3.55
N ARG A 62 -3.25 9.57 -2.77
CA ARG A 62 -4.02 10.66 -2.15
C ARG A 62 -4.29 11.73 -3.20
N LYS A 63 -5.55 12.18 -3.28
CA LYS A 63 -6.05 13.09 -4.31
C LYS A 63 -5.58 14.54 -4.10
N GLU A 64 -5.39 14.95 -2.85
CA GLU A 64 -5.05 16.33 -2.49
C GLU A 64 -3.69 16.77 -3.05
N ASP A 65 -2.69 15.88 -3.02
CA ASP A 65 -1.29 16.20 -3.33
C ASP A 65 -0.60 15.15 -4.23
N ASP A 66 -1.35 14.22 -4.81
CA ASP A 66 -0.85 13.17 -5.72
C ASP A 66 0.21 12.24 -5.09
N ILE A 67 0.24 12.15 -3.75
CA ILE A 67 1.18 11.28 -3.03
C ILE A 67 0.76 9.82 -3.14
N VAL A 68 1.73 8.96 -3.46
CA VAL A 68 1.53 7.51 -3.48
C VAL A 68 1.42 7.01 -2.04
N MET A 69 0.23 6.57 -1.66
CA MET A 69 -0.02 5.96 -0.36
C MET A 69 0.45 4.51 -0.34
N VAL A 70 0.14 3.76 -1.41
CA VAL A 70 0.40 2.31 -1.47
C VAL A 70 0.77 1.89 -2.89
N TYR A 71 1.83 1.09 -3.05
CA TYR A 71 2.04 0.29 -4.26
C TYR A 71 1.31 -1.04 -4.05
N GLY A 72 0.16 -1.17 -4.71
CA GLY A 72 -0.77 -2.26 -4.46
C GLY A 72 -0.41 -3.55 -5.19
N LYS A 73 -0.41 -4.65 -4.44
CA LYS A 73 -0.25 -6.02 -4.98
C LYS A 73 -1.63 -6.67 -5.16
N THR A 74 -1.73 -7.61 -6.08
CA THR A 74 -2.98 -8.34 -6.37
C THR A 74 -2.90 -9.79 -5.90
N PRO A 75 -4.03 -10.41 -5.50
CA PRO A 75 -5.38 -9.85 -5.43
C PRO A 75 -5.58 -8.92 -4.22
N SER A 76 -6.35 -7.84 -4.40
CA SER A 76 -6.66 -6.86 -3.34
C SER A 76 -8.09 -6.38 -3.40
N VAL A 77 -8.66 -6.06 -2.23
CA VAL A 77 -10.02 -5.53 -2.09
C VAL A 77 -10.01 -4.20 -1.34
N PHE A 78 -10.79 -3.24 -1.81
CA PHE A 78 -10.98 -1.92 -1.22
C PHE A 78 -12.46 -1.58 -1.09
N GLY A 79 -12.81 -0.70 -0.15
CA GLY A 79 -14.16 -0.15 -0.02
C GLY A 79 -15.18 -1.02 0.74
N LEU A 80 -14.79 -2.22 1.19
CA LEU A 80 -15.67 -3.07 2.02
C LEU A 80 -15.98 -2.46 3.40
N GLY A 81 -15.08 -1.66 3.94
CA GLY A 81 -15.30 -0.91 5.19
C GLY A 81 -15.97 0.46 4.99
N ASN A 82 -16.42 0.79 3.77
CA ASN A 82 -16.97 2.10 3.45
C ASN A 82 -18.45 2.19 3.85
N PHE A 83 -18.72 2.19 5.15
CA PHE A 83 -20.07 2.25 5.72
C PHE A 83 -20.66 3.67 5.77
N THR A 84 -19.84 4.69 5.51
CA THR A 84 -20.25 6.09 5.49
C THR A 84 -19.98 6.70 4.12
N SER A 85 -20.65 7.79 3.77
CA SER A 85 -20.38 8.56 2.54
C SER A 85 -19.01 9.26 2.55
N MET A 86 -18.06 8.84 3.40
CA MET A 86 -16.73 9.42 3.47
C MET A 86 -16.00 9.17 2.15
N ASN A 87 -15.79 10.26 1.43
CA ASN A 87 -14.82 10.29 0.36
C ASN A 87 -13.43 10.27 1.00
N PHE A 88 -12.73 9.15 0.91
CA PHE A 88 -11.36 9.02 1.45
C PHE A 88 -10.34 9.91 0.73
N GLY A 89 -10.75 10.65 -0.32
CA GLY A 89 -9.85 11.52 -1.07
C GLY A 89 -8.73 10.71 -1.71
N THR A 90 -9.01 9.48 -2.17
CA THR A 90 -8.04 8.61 -2.81
C THR A 90 -8.49 8.21 -4.22
N TYR A 91 -7.51 7.86 -5.05
CA TYR A 91 -7.78 7.29 -6.37
C TYR A 91 -6.76 6.19 -6.68
N LEU A 92 -7.18 5.22 -7.49
CA LEU A 92 -6.32 4.16 -7.99
C LEU A 92 -5.69 4.57 -9.32
N LYS A 93 -4.40 4.35 -9.49
CA LYS A 93 -3.68 4.51 -10.74
C LYS A 93 -3.16 3.16 -11.21
N THR A 94 -3.55 2.71 -12.39
CA THR A 94 -3.02 1.45 -12.95
C THR A 94 -1.58 1.62 -13.41
N VAL A 95 -0.71 0.68 -13.05
CA VAL A 95 0.70 0.62 -13.47
C VAL A 95 0.86 -0.35 -14.64
N SER A 96 0.17 -1.50 -14.58
CA SER A 96 0.00 -2.42 -15.69
C SER A 96 -1.48 -2.55 -16.07
N ALA A 97 -1.81 -3.45 -17.00
CA ALA A 97 -3.22 -3.77 -17.25
C ALA A 97 -3.82 -4.43 -16.00
N CYS A 98 -4.92 -3.88 -15.50
CA CYS A 98 -5.59 -4.37 -14.29
C CYS A 98 -6.98 -4.90 -14.61
N GLU A 99 -7.33 -6.02 -13.98
CA GLU A 99 -8.68 -6.60 -14.00
C GLU A 99 -9.37 -6.22 -12.68
N ILE A 100 -10.41 -5.41 -12.77
CA ILE A 100 -11.06 -4.79 -11.60
C ILE A 100 -12.57 -5.04 -11.66
N GLY A 101 -13.09 -5.74 -10.65
CA GLY A 101 -14.51 -5.83 -10.36
C GLY A 101 -14.98 -4.64 -9.54
N ILE A 102 -16.13 -4.08 -9.91
CA ILE A 102 -16.77 -2.98 -9.18
C ILE A 102 -18.21 -3.38 -8.86
N MET A 103 -18.61 -3.23 -7.60
CA MET A 103 -19.98 -3.43 -7.14
C MET A 103 -20.28 -2.51 -5.96
N THR A 104 -21.55 -2.38 -5.57
CA THR A 104 -21.89 -1.60 -4.39
C THR A 104 -21.42 -2.34 -3.13
N THR A 105 -21.05 -1.59 -2.09
CA THR A 105 -20.67 -2.19 -0.81
C THR A 105 -21.85 -2.98 -0.21
N SER A 106 -23.09 -2.53 -0.42
CA SER A 106 -24.30 -3.24 0.00
C SER A 106 -24.41 -4.62 -0.65
N ASP A 107 -24.28 -4.69 -1.98
CA ASP A 107 -24.34 -5.96 -2.71
C ASP A 107 -23.21 -6.89 -2.24
N ALA A 108 -22.01 -6.34 -2.01
CA ALA A 108 -20.88 -7.12 -1.53
C ALA A 108 -21.17 -7.73 -0.14
N LEU A 109 -21.75 -6.97 0.79
CA LEU A 109 -22.13 -7.47 2.12
C LEU A 109 -23.24 -8.53 2.03
N GLU A 110 -24.19 -8.39 1.12
CA GLU A 110 -25.20 -9.42 0.87
C GLU A 110 -24.57 -10.73 0.39
N GLN A 111 -23.59 -10.66 -0.53
CA GLN A 111 -22.86 -11.86 -0.94
C GLN A 111 -22.01 -12.44 0.19
N ILE A 112 -21.40 -11.60 1.04
CA ILE A 112 -20.64 -12.05 2.21
C ILE A 112 -21.52 -12.85 3.17
N GLU A 113 -22.74 -12.40 3.43
CA GLU A 113 -23.73 -13.13 4.22
C GLU A 113 -24.11 -14.47 3.56
N LYS A 114 -24.52 -14.42 2.28
CA LYS A 114 -24.98 -15.61 1.54
C LYS A 114 -23.93 -16.72 1.46
N HIS A 115 -22.65 -16.36 1.46
CA HIS A 115 -21.54 -17.30 1.32
C HIS A 115 -20.79 -17.58 2.63
N ASP A 116 -21.34 -17.16 3.78
CA ASP A 116 -20.74 -17.36 5.12
C ASP A 116 -19.30 -16.82 5.25
N LEU A 117 -19.05 -15.65 4.63
CA LEU A 117 -17.72 -15.03 4.57
C LEU A 117 -17.48 -13.99 5.66
N TRP A 118 -18.40 -13.85 6.63
CA TRP A 118 -18.26 -12.85 7.70
C TRP A 118 -17.00 -13.03 8.53
N LYS A 119 -16.60 -14.28 8.79
CA LYS A 119 -15.34 -14.58 9.47
C LYS A 119 -14.13 -14.09 8.65
N THR A 120 -14.10 -14.40 7.36
CA THR A 120 -13.05 -13.98 6.42
C THR A 120 -12.99 -12.45 6.32
N LEU A 121 -14.14 -11.79 6.22
CA LEU A 121 -14.24 -10.33 6.25
C LEU A 121 -13.71 -9.76 7.57
N ALA A 122 -14.14 -10.29 8.72
CA ALA A 122 -13.70 -9.79 10.03
C ALA A 122 -12.18 -9.93 10.20
N GLN A 123 -11.61 -11.07 9.80
CA GLN A 123 -10.17 -11.29 9.84
C GLN A 123 -9.42 -10.35 8.86
N HIS A 124 -9.97 -10.13 7.67
CA HIS A 124 -9.46 -9.14 6.72
C HIS A 124 -9.41 -7.74 7.34
N LEU A 125 -10.53 -7.28 7.91
CA LEU A 125 -10.65 -5.97 8.53
C LEU A 125 -9.71 -5.81 9.73
N LEU A 126 -9.54 -6.84 10.57
CA LEU A 126 -8.55 -6.81 11.66
C LEU A 126 -7.12 -6.60 11.15
N VAL A 127 -6.72 -7.33 10.10
CA VAL A 127 -5.40 -7.15 9.48
C VAL A 127 -5.24 -5.73 8.92
N VAL A 128 -6.25 -5.20 8.25
CA VAL A 128 -6.24 -3.83 7.73
C VAL A 128 -6.15 -2.81 8.86
N THR A 129 -6.92 -2.96 9.93
CA THR A 129 -6.87 -2.08 11.11
C THR A 129 -5.51 -2.10 11.79
N THR A 130 -4.88 -3.28 11.96
CA THR A 130 -3.52 -3.37 12.49
C THR A 130 -2.52 -2.61 11.61
N LYS A 131 -2.62 -2.73 10.28
CA LYS A 131 -1.77 -1.99 9.35
C LYS A 131 -1.97 -0.47 9.46
N LEU A 132 -3.22 -0.02 9.52
CA LEU A 132 -3.54 1.40 9.68
C LEU A 132 -3.04 1.93 11.02
N TYR A 133 -3.13 1.16 12.09
CA TYR A 133 -2.56 1.52 13.39
C TYR A 133 -1.05 1.64 13.33
N THR A 134 -0.34 0.65 12.78
CA THR A 134 1.13 0.71 12.60
C THR A 134 1.54 1.90 11.74
N PHE A 135 0.82 2.17 10.65
CA PHE A 135 1.05 3.32 9.79
C PHE A 135 0.82 4.65 10.51
N GLY A 136 -0.25 4.75 11.31
CA GLY A 136 -0.50 5.93 12.14
C GLY A 136 0.63 6.20 13.15
N GLN A 137 1.18 5.13 13.76
CA GLN A 137 2.35 5.24 14.64
C GLN A 137 3.63 5.66 13.89
N GLN A 138 3.76 5.31 12.61
CA GLN A 138 4.89 5.74 11.78
C GLN A 138 4.77 7.19 11.31
N ILE A 139 3.57 7.65 10.95
CA ILE A 139 3.36 9.05 10.54
C ILE A 139 3.48 10.00 11.73
N SER A 140 3.04 9.58 12.92
CA SER A 140 3.25 10.34 14.14
C SER A 140 4.71 10.34 14.61
N ALA A 141 5.62 9.67 13.87
CA ALA A 141 7.02 9.63 14.21
C ALA A 141 7.62 11.06 14.17
N PRO A 142 8.21 11.51 15.29
CA PRO A 142 8.54 12.92 15.48
C PRO A 142 9.79 13.38 14.71
N ARG A 143 10.60 12.47 14.13
CA ARG A 143 11.88 12.81 13.48
C ARG A 143 11.96 12.33 12.04
N THR A 144 12.57 13.14 11.18
CA THR A 144 12.90 12.81 9.78
C THR A 144 13.57 11.45 9.61
N TYR A 145 14.45 11.09 10.54
CA TYR A 145 15.12 9.79 10.51
C TYR A 145 14.13 8.63 10.63
N ASP A 146 13.15 8.72 11.53
CA ASP A 146 12.21 7.63 11.79
C ASP A 146 11.35 7.36 10.55
N ILE A 147 10.93 8.42 9.84
CA ILE A 147 10.24 8.35 8.55
C ILE A 147 11.11 7.63 7.51
N ILE A 148 12.37 8.06 7.34
CA ILE A 148 13.30 7.47 6.37
C ILE A 148 13.57 6.00 6.70
N ARG A 149 13.77 5.66 7.99
CA ARG A 149 13.99 4.29 8.44
C ARG A 149 12.79 3.40 8.11
N ALA A 150 11.57 3.86 8.38
CA ALA A 150 10.35 3.12 8.04
C ALA A 150 10.25 2.88 6.53
N GLN A 151 10.56 3.90 5.72
CA GLN A 151 10.50 3.80 4.26
C GLN A 151 11.59 2.89 3.67
N ILE A 152 12.78 2.82 4.28
CA ILE A 152 13.83 1.86 3.90
C ILE A 152 13.37 0.42 4.16
N LEU A 153 12.75 0.17 5.31
CA LEU A 153 12.21 -1.15 5.65
C LEU A 153 11.03 -1.55 4.77
N GLU A 154 10.22 -0.58 4.34
CA GLU A 154 9.15 -0.83 3.39
C GLU A 154 9.71 -1.14 1.99
N TYR A 155 10.70 -0.37 1.53
CA TYR A 155 11.30 -0.53 0.20
C TYR A 155 11.89 -1.92 -0.03
N ILE A 156 12.54 -2.54 0.96
CA ILE A 156 13.16 -3.87 0.78
C ILE A 156 12.13 -4.99 0.60
N CYS A 157 10.89 -4.77 1.04
CA CYS A 157 9.77 -5.70 0.87
C CYS A 157 9.00 -5.51 -0.46
N GLU A 158 9.34 -4.48 -1.23
CA GLU A 158 8.77 -4.29 -2.56
C GLU A 158 9.35 -5.28 -3.58
N ASP A 159 8.59 -5.52 -4.65
CA ASP A 159 9.00 -6.47 -5.68
C ASP A 159 10.29 -6.03 -6.39
N GLU A 160 11.04 -7.01 -6.89
CA GLU A 160 12.33 -6.76 -7.56
C GLU A 160 12.20 -5.80 -8.74
N ASP A 161 11.10 -5.86 -9.50
CA ASP A 161 10.87 -4.93 -10.60
C ASP A 161 10.85 -3.48 -10.11
N LEU A 162 10.15 -3.20 -9.01
CA LEU A 162 10.08 -1.87 -8.43
C LEU A 162 11.44 -1.43 -7.87
N ARG A 163 12.13 -2.33 -7.14
CA ARG A 163 13.46 -2.06 -6.56
C ARG A 163 14.54 -1.87 -7.63
N ASN A 164 14.39 -2.49 -8.79
CA ASN A 164 15.33 -2.37 -9.91
C ASN A 164 15.12 -1.11 -10.73
N ASN A 165 13.91 -0.55 -10.75
CA ASN A 165 13.57 0.61 -11.59
C ASN A 165 13.50 1.93 -10.81
N THR A 166 13.50 1.90 -9.47
CA THR A 166 13.36 3.09 -8.63
C THR A 166 14.58 3.24 -7.72
N THR A 167 15.04 4.48 -7.48
CA THR A 167 16.06 4.72 -6.43
C THR A 167 15.40 4.79 -5.06
N ILE A 168 16.14 4.44 -4.00
CA ILE A 168 15.59 4.53 -2.63
C ILE A 168 15.17 5.97 -2.28
N GLU A 169 15.92 6.97 -2.76
CA GLU A 169 15.58 8.38 -2.59
C GLU A 169 14.25 8.73 -3.27
N SER A 170 14.06 8.34 -4.53
CA SER A 170 12.83 8.64 -5.26
C SER A 170 11.62 7.95 -4.63
N TYR A 171 11.82 6.72 -4.14
CA TYR A 171 10.80 5.99 -3.41
C TYR A 171 10.38 6.72 -2.13
N ILE A 172 11.33 7.06 -1.24
CA ILE A 172 11.07 7.79 0.00
C ILE A 172 10.40 9.15 -0.29
N ARG A 173 10.88 9.86 -1.31
CA ARG A 173 10.31 11.16 -1.70
C ARG A 173 8.89 11.04 -2.23
N SER A 174 8.54 9.95 -2.91
CA SER A 174 7.17 9.70 -3.36
C SER A 174 6.18 9.41 -2.23
N LYS A 175 6.69 9.02 -1.06
CA LYS A 175 5.92 8.59 0.13
C LYS A 175 6.06 9.52 1.33
N SER A 176 6.72 10.67 1.19
CA SER A 176 6.92 11.62 2.29
C SER A 176 7.00 13.06 1.81
N ASN A 177 6.73 14.01 2.70
CA ASN A 177 6.90 15.45 2.43
C ASN A 177 8.36 15.92 2.60
N LEU A 178 9.31 14.99 2.66
CA LEU A 178 10.71 15.32 2.89
C LEU A 178 11.37 15.85 1.62
N SER A 179 12.22 16.87 1.79
CA SER A 179 13.01 17.38 0.68
C SER A 179 14.06 16.36 0.25
N ARG A 180 14.42 16.38 -1.04
CA ARG A 180 15.48 15.53 -1.60
C ARG A 180 16.79 15.68 -0.84
N SER A 181 17.17 16.90 -0.46
CA SER A 181 18.39 17.15 0.33
C SER A 181 18.33 16.57 1.74
N GLY A 182 17.16 16.64 2.41
CA GLY A 182 16.94 16.03 3.72
C GLY A 182 17.05 14.50 3.67
N ILE A 183 16.44 13.88 2.66
CA ILE A 183 16.51 12.42 2.44
C ILE A 183 17.96 12.00 2.18
N MET A 184 18.62 12.66 1.23
CA MET A 184 20.00 12.33 0.85
C MET A 184 20.99 12.50 2.01
N LYS A 185 20.80 13.52 2.86
CA LYS A 185 21.65 13.73 4.05
C LYS A 185 21.66 12.50 4.96
N ILE A 186 20.47 11.95 5.25
CA ILE A 186 20.33 10.77 6.10
C ILE A 186 20.83 9.51 5.40
N LEU A 187 20.48 9.30 4.14
CA LEU A 187 20.94 8.13 3.37
C LEU A 187 22.47 8.06 3.27
N LEU A 188 23.13 9.20 3.02
CA LEU A 188 24.59 9.29 2.98
C LEU A 188 25.20 9.02 4.35
N SER A 189 24.61 9.55 5.42
CA SER A 189 25.07 9.31 6.79
C SER A 189 24.97 7.81 7.15
N LEU A 190 23.86 7.15 6.78
CA LEU A 190 23.67 5.72 6.96
C LEU A 190 24.68 4.90 6.14
N ARG A 191 24.93 5.27 4.88
CA ARG A 191 25.92 4.61 4.03
C ARG A 191 27.32 4.73 4.63
N THR A 192 27.72 5.93 5.05
CA THR A 192 29.03 6.19 5.66
C THR A 192 29.20 5.43 6.98
N GLY A 193 28.14 5.29 7.76
CA GLY A 193 28.14 4.46 8.98
C GLY A 193 28.10 2.94 8.73
N GLY A 194 28.09 2.48 7.48
CA GLY A 194 28.03 1.05 7.13
C GLY A 194 26.67 0.39 7.39
N HIS A 195 25.63 1.18 7.69
CA HIS A 195 24.28 0.70 8.01
C HIS A 195 23.56 0.16 6.77
N ILE A 196 23.79 0.77 5.62
CA ILE A 196 23.18 0.40 4.34
C ILE A 196 24.22 0.42 3.21
N GLU A 197 23.97 -0.40 2.19
CA GLU A 197 24.77 -0.43 0.96
C GLU A 197 23.94 0.11 -0.20
N LEU A 198 24.49 1.10 -0.90
CA LEU A 198 23.86 1.76 -2.05
C LEU A 198 24.73 1.63 -3.29
N ASP A 199 24.13 1.23 -4.41
CA ASP A 199 24.76 1.30 -5.74
C ASP A 199 23.91 2.13 -6.68
N ARG A 200 24.50 3.17 -7.29
CA ARG A 200 23.83 4.16 -8.15
C ARG A 200 22.47 4.66 -7.59
N GLY A 201 22.37 4.79 -6.26
CA GLY A 201 21.16 5.22 -5.57
C GLY A 201 20.10 4.13 -5.31
N LYS A 202 20.36 2.87 -5.67
CA LYS A 202 19.54 1.72 -5.32
C LYS A 202 20.01 1.10 -4.01
N LEU A 203 19.07 0.73 -3.14
CA LEU A 203 19.37 0.01 -1.91
C LEU A 203 19.64 -1.46 -2.21
N LEU A 204 20.87 -1.90 -1.98
CA LEU A 204 21.29 -3.28 -2.18
C LEU A 204 21.07 -4.12 -0.93
N LYS A 205 21.49 -3.59 0.22
CA LYS A 205 21.51 -4.34 1.47
C LYS A 205 21.33 -3.42 2.67
N ILE A 206 20.71 -3.97 3.71
CA ILE A 206 20.61 -3.38 5.04
C ILE A 206 21.48 -4.23 5.98
N ASN A 207 22.54 -3.63 6.53
CA ASN A 207 23.42 -4.29 7.50
C ASN A 207 22.89 -4.10 8.92
N SER A 208 22.50 -2.87 9.27
CA SER A 208 21.87 -2.52 10.53
C SER A 208 21.15 -1.18 10.42
N LEU A 209 20.00 -1.01 11.09
CA LEU A 209 19.31 0.30 11.15
C LEU A 209 19.13 0.70 12.63
N PRO A 210 19.89 1.72 13.11
CA PRO A 210 19.79 2.20 14.49
C PRO A 210 18.35 2.57 14.87
N LYS A 211 17.95 2.28 16.12
CA LYS A 211 16.62 2.68 16.63
C LYS A 211 16.53 4.17 16.95
N LYS A 212 17.68 4.84 17.08
CA LYS A 212 17.81 6.28 17.29
C LYS A 212 19.00 6.77 16.45
N TYR A 213 18.83 7.92 15.80
CA TYR A 213 19.83 8.59 14.97
C TYR A 213 19.72 10.10 15.16
#